data_AF-A0A928K432-F1
#
_entry.id   AF-A0A928K432-F1
#
_cell.length_a   1.000
_cell.length_b   1.000
_cell.length_c   1.000
_cell.angle_alpha   90.00
_cell.angle_beta   90.00
_cell.angle_gamma   90.00
#
_symmetry.space_group_name_H-M   'P 1'
#
loop_
_entity.id
_entity.type
_entity.pdbx_description
1 polymer ?
#
loop_
_entity_poly.entity_id
_entity_poly.type
_entity_poly.pdbx_seq_one_letter_code
_entity_poly.pdbx_strand_id
1 'polypeptide(L)'
;MSFRKYVGDYRLENVPDKSGRLKTKAVYKGDGYELSASPEDTAAAKPLMIVCVLLFWAAQLVALLLNTRCARCMWVLMPQAFALLAFGFASVGAWMFLRAQAPMTREYAERMRDRFSGGSFMAMILNGAALIGAVIAAFLYKDELFIPQDIVYIAMLTLAQGACVYSFINRKAADVRAIPSDCE
;
A
#
# COMPACT_ATOMS: atom_id res chain seq x y z
N MET A 1 4.93 -16.22 -10.54
CA MET A 1 4.39 -17.55 -10.20
C MET A 1 3.07 -17.34 -9.45
N SER A 2 1.90 -17.44 -10.10
CA SER A 2 0.61 -17.19 -9.39
C SER A 2 -0.67 -17.66 -10.12
N PHE A 3 -0.65 -17.89 -11.44
CA PHE A 3 -1.88 -18.30 -12.15
C PHE A 3 -2.49 -19.59 -11.58
N ARG A 4 -1.66 -20.59 -11.23
CA ARG A 4 -2.11 -21.89 -10.68
C ARG A 4 -2.98 -21.79 -9.42
N LYS A 5 -2.81 -20.77 -8.58
CA LYS A 5 -3.56 -20.63 -7.32
C LYS A 5 -5.05 -20.36 -7.56
N TYR A 6 -5.38 -19.67 -8.66
CA TYR A 6 -6.74 -19.22 -8.96
C TYR A 6 -7.37 -19.94 -10.17
N VAL A 7 -6.63 -20.79 -10.90
CA VAL A 7 -7.18 -21.50 -12.09
C VAL A 7 -8.44 -22.31 -11.75
N GLY A 8 -8.52 -22.88 -10.55
CA GLY A 8 -9.68 -23.66 -10.11
C GLY A 8 -10.98 -22.85 -10.03
N ASP A 9 -10.88 -21.53 -9.89
CA ASP A 9 -12.03 -20.63 -9.75
C ASP A 9 -12.57 -20.17 -11.12
N TYR A 10 -11.91 -20.53 -12.23
CA TYR A 10 -12.33 -20.16 -13.59
C TYR A 10 -12.71 -21.39 -14.41
N ARG A 11 -13.88 -21.34 -15.07
CA ARG A 11 -14.27 -22.33 -16.09
C ARG A 11 -14.21 -21.71 -17.47
N LEU A 12 -13.73 -22.49 -18.44
CA LEU A 12 -13.78 -22.13 -19.85
C LEU A 12 -15.19 -22.39 -20.37
N GLU A 13 -15.94 -21.34 -20.64
CA GLU A 13 -17.26 -21.42 -21.26
C GLU A 13 -17.22 -20.84 -22.68
N ASN A 14 -17.92 -21.50 -23.60
CA ASN A 14 -18.04 -21.04 -24.98
C ASN A 14 -19.16 -20.01 -25.05
N VAL A 15 -18.81 -18.73 -25.00
CA VAL A 15 -19.79 -17.64 -25.08
C VAL A 15 -19.97 -17.27 -26.55
N PRO A 16 -21.21 -17.24 -27.07
CA PRO A 16 -21.47 -16.77 -28.43
C PRO A 16 -21.17 -15.27 -28.52
N ASP A 17 -20.30 -14.89 -29.44
CA ASP A 17 -20.04 -13.49 -29.78
C ASP A 17 -21.25 -12.90 -30.54
N LYS A 18 -21.37 -11.57 -30.61
CA LYS A 18 -22.45 -10.87 -31.34
C LYS A 18 -22.50 -11.22 -32.83
N SER A 19 -21.46 -11.87 -33.34
CA SER A 19 -21.29 -12.33 -34.72
C SER A 19 -21.56 -13.83 -34.92
N GLY A 20 -22.10 -14.53 -33.90
CA GLY A 20 -22.42 -15.97 -33.98
C GLY A 20 -21.21 -16.91 -33.88
N ARG A 21 -20.00 -16.39 -33.62
CA ARG A 21 -18.80 -17.21 -33.41
C ARG A 21 -18.65 -17.56 -31.92
N LEU A 22 -18.40 -18.82 -31.61
CA LEU A 22 -18.12 -19.26 -30.25
C LEU A 22 -16.71 -18.82 -29.85
N LYS A 23 -16.60 -17.96 -28.82
CA LYS A 23 -15.32 -17.63 -28.19
C LYS A 23 -15.26 -18.29 -26.83
N THR A 24 -14.25 -19.11 -26.60
CA THR A 24 -13.95 -19.66 -25.28
C THR A 24 -13.46 -18.52 -24.39
N LYS A 25 -14.24 -18.17 -23.37
CA LYS A 25 -13.88 -17.18 -22.34
C LYS A 25 -13.75 -17.88 -20.99
N ALA A 26 -12.77 -17.46 -20.19
CA ALA A 26 -12.67 -17.86 -18.80
C ALA A 26 -13.70 -17.07 -17.97
N VAL A 27 -14.70 -17.76 -17.43
CA VAL A 27 -15.73 -17.20 -16.54
C VAL A 27 -15.40 -17.61 -15.10
N TYR A 28 -15.37 -16.63 -14.20
CA TYR A 28 -15.14 -16.87 -12.77
C TYR A 28 -16.40 -17.51 -12.15
N LYS A 29 -16.25 -18.65 -11.47
CA LYS A 29 -17.30 -19.35 -10.72
C LYS A 29 -16.95 -19.56 -9.23
N GLY A 30 -15.90 -18.90 -8.74
CA GLY A 30 -15.59 -18.91 -7.30
C GLY A 30 -16.49 -17.95 -6.51
N ASP A 31 -16.37 -17.98 -5.19
CA ASP A 31 -17.12 -17.07 -4.31
C ASP A 31 -16.81 -15.60 -4.62
N GLY A 32 -17.83 -14.75 -4.54
CA GLY A 32 -17.66 -13.31 -4.56
C GLY A 32 -17.16 -12.80 -3.21
N TYR A 33 -16.36 -11.74 -3.22
CA TYR A 33 -15.87 -11.08 -2.00
C TYR A 33 -16.35 -9.65 -1.94
N GLU A 34 -16.69 -9.18 -0.75
CA GLU A 34 -16.98 -7.79 -0.47
C GLU A 34 -16.13 -7.28 0.69
N LEU A 35 -16.09 -5.96 0.85
CA LEU A 35 -15.41 -5.35 1.99
C LEU A 35 -16.19 -5.66 3.27
N SER A 36 -15.47 -6.02 4.33
CA SER A 36 -16.06 -6.38 5.62
C SER A 36 -16.58 -5.18 6.41
N ALA A 37 -15.98 -4.00 6.17
CA ALA A 37 -16.38 -2.76 6.80
C ALA A 37 -17.72 -2.26 6.24
N SER A 38 -18.44 -1.44 7.01
CA SER A 38 -19.67 -0.83 6.53
C SER A 38 -19.40 0.04 5.28
N PRO A 39 -20.39 0.27 4.41
CA PRO A 39 -20.24 1.17 3.28
C PRO A 39 -19.82 2.59 3.70
N GLU A 40 -20.32 3.06 4.84
CA GLU A 40 -19.99 4.37 5.41
C GLU A 40 -18.53 4.44 5.86
N ASP A 41 -18.06 3.46 6.64
CA ASP A 41 -16.66 3.38 7.09
C ASP A 41 -15.70 3.26 5.91
N THR A 42 -16.08 2.48 4.90
CA THR A 42 -15.31 2.32 3.67
C THR A 42 -15.21 3.64 2.90
N ALA A 43 -16.33 4.36 2.76
CA ALA A 43 -16.37 5.64 2.07
C ALA A 43 -15.51 6.71 2.78
N ALA A 44 -15.49 6.71 4.11
CA ALA A 44 -14.65 7.59 4.91
C ALA A 44 -13.15 7.21 4.85
N ALA A 45 -12.83 5.91 4.82
CA ALA A 45 -11.45 5.43 4.81
C ALA A 45 -10.74 5.66 3.46
N LYS A 46 -11.46 5.56 2.34
CA LYS A 46 -10.92 5.73 0.97
C LYS A 46 -10.13 7.04 0.77
N PRO A 47 -10.69 8.24 1.03
CA PRO A 47 -9.96 9.49 0.85
C PRO A 47 -8.79 9.62 1.83
N LEU A 48 -8.95 9.15 3.08
CA LEU A 48 -7.90 9.20 4.10
C LEU A 48 -6.68 8.37 3.70
N MET A 49 -6.88 7.17 3.14
CA MET A 49 -5.79 6.35 2.62
C MET A 49 -5.02 7.05 1.50
N ILE A 50 -5.71 7.78 0.62
CA ILE A 50 -5.05 8.54 -0.45
C ILE A 50 -4.27 9.71 0.10
N VAL A 51 -4.83 10.43 1.07
CA VAL A 51 -4.10 11.49 1.77
C VAL A 51 -2.83 10.93 2.40
N CYS A 52 -2.87 9.76 3.06
CA CYS A 52 -1.68 9.13 3.61
C CYS A 52 -0.65 8.75 2.53
N VAL A 53 -1.12 8.21 1.40
CA VAL A 53 -0.23 7.88 0.28
C VAL A 53 0.46 9.13 -0.26
N LEU A 54 -0.30 10.19 -0.50
CA LEU A 54 0.22 11.46 -1.00
C LEU A 54 1.17 12.12 0.01
N LEU A 55 0.83 12.12 1.29
CA LEU A 55 1.67 12.66 2.35
C LEU A 55 3.00 11.92 2.46
N PHE A 56 2.99 10.58 2.41
CA PHE A 56 4.21 9.79 2.43
C PHE A 56 5.10 10.14 1.23
N TRP A 57 4.56 10.12 0.01
CA TRP A 57 5.34 10.43 -1.19
C TRP A 57 5.86 11.87 -1.19
N ALA A 58 5.03 12.85 -0.82
CA ALA A 58 5.44 14.24 -0.72
C ALA A 58 6.56 14.41 0.31
N ALA A 59 6.42 13.84 1.51
CA ALA A 59 7.43 13.91 2.56
C ALA A 59 8.75 13.29 2.12
N GLN A 60 8.70 12.12 1.46
CA GLN A 60 9.91 11.45 0.99
C GLN A 60 10.59 12.19 -0.17
N LEU A 61 9.82 12.74 -1.11
CA LEU A 61 10.37 13.56 -2.19
C LEU A 61 11.07 14.80 -1.63
N VAL A 62 10.46 15.50 -0.68
CA VAL A 62 11.11 16.61 0.02
C VAL A 62 12.38 16.13 0.73
N ALA A 63 12.32 15.03 1.48
CA ALA A 63 13.47 14.47 2.18
C ALA A 63 14.64 14.13 1.23
N LEU A 64 14.36 13.58 0.04
CA LEU A 64 15.38 13.24 -0.96
C LEU A 64 15.98 14.47 -1.65
N LEU A 65 15.23 15.57 -1.78
CA LEU A 65 15.73 16.83 -2.35
C LEU A 65 16.64 17.59 -1.38
N LEU A 66 16.54 17.30 -0.07
CA LEU A 66 17.39 17.91 0.94
C LEU A 66 18.74 17.21 0.99
N ASN A 67 19.80 17.94 0.63
CA ASN A 67 21.17 17.43 0.70
C ASN A 67 21.74 17.58 2.12
N THR A 68 21.24 16.76 3.05
CA THR A 68 21.59 16.82 4.47
C THR A 68 22.71 15.85 4.84
N ARG A 69 23.35 16.03 6.00
CA ARG A 69 24.40 15.10 6.45
C ARG A 69 23.79 13.75 6.84
N CYS A 70 22.60 13.78 7.46
CA CYS A 70 21.82 12.58 7.77
C CYS A 70 21.45 11.78 6.51
N ALA A 71 21.08 12.44 5.40
CA ALA A 71 20.76 11.77 4.14
C ALA A 71 21.98 11.12 3.46
N ARG A 72 23.20 11.58 3.77
CA ARG A 72 24.45 10.98 3.26
C ARG A 72 24.89 9.74 4.04
N CYS A 73 24.31 9.49 5.22
CA CYS A 73 24.60 8.29 5.98
C CYS A 73 23.95 7.08 5.32
N MET A 74 24.75 6.15 4.77
CA MET A 74 24.22 4.96 4.06
C MET A 74 23.25 4.13 4.91
N TRP A 75 23.49 4.04 6.21
CA TRP A 75 22.64 3.29 7.14
C TRP A 75 21.31 3.98 7.48
N VAL A 76 21.14 5.24 7.06
CA VAL A 76 19.85 5.98 7.07
C VAL A 76 19.19 5.90 5.69
N LEU A 77 19.97 6.17 4.64
CA LEU A 77 19.50 6.22 3.26
C LEU A 77 19.00 4.86 2.77
N MET A 78 19.68 3.76 3.10
CA MET A 78 19.30 2.42 2.64
C MET A 78 17.93 2.00 3.18
N PRO A 79 17.65 2.04 4.50
CA PRO A 79 16.31 1.78 5.01
C PRO A 79 15.24 2.70 4.41
N GLN A 80 15.53 3.99 4.22
CA GLN A 80 14.61 4.93 3.58
C GLN A 80 14.29 4.54 2.13
N ALA A 81 15.30 4.18 1.33
CA ALA A 81 15.12 3.76 -0.05
C ALA A 81 14.29 2.47 -0.16
N PHE A 82 14.52 1.49 0.73
CA PHE A 82 13.68 0.29 0.77
C PHE A 82 12.26 0.59 1.25
N ALA A 83 12.08 1.57 2.15
CA ALA A 83 10.75 2.00 2.59
C ALA A 83 9.93 2.57 1.43
N LEU A 84 10.54 3.32 0.51
CA LEU A 84 9.90 3.79 -0.72
C LEU A 84 9.36 2.64 -1.57
N LEU A 85 10.17 1.59 -1.76
CA LEU A 85 9.76 0.40 -2.51
C LEU A 85 8.60 -0.32 -1.83
N ALA A 86 8.70 -0.55 -0.52
CA ALA A 86 7.63 -1.18 0.27
C ALA A 86 6.32 -0.39 0.20
N PHE A 87 6.40 0.94 0.32
CA PHE A 87 5.24 1.81 0.26
C PHE A 87 4.68 1.97 -1.16
N GLY A 88 5.50 1.73 -2.19
CA GLY A 88 5.02 1.57 -3.58
C GLY A 88 4.00 0.43 -3.69
N PHE A 89 4.24 -0.72 -3.05
CA PHE A 89 3.25 -1.81 -2.99
C PHE A 89 1.99 -1.39 -2.23
N ALA A 90 2.13 -0.68 -1.11
CA ALA A 90 1.00 -0.15 -0.35
C ALA A 90 0.15 0.83 -1.18
N SER A 91 0.79 1.68 -1.98
CA SER A 91 0.14 2.65 -2.87
C SER A 91 -0.71 1.95 -3.93
N VAL A 92 -0.21 0.85 -4.50
CA VAL A 92 -1.00 0.02 -5.43
C VAL A 92 -2.18 -0.63 -4.71
N GLY A 93 -1.99 -1.12 -3.49
CA GLY A 93 -3.07 -1.65 -2.65
C GLY A 93 -4.16 -0.60 -2.37
N ALA A 94 -3.76 0.62 -2.02
CA ALA A 94 -4.67 1.74 -1.77
C ALA A 94 -5.47 2.12 -3.03
N TRP A 95 -4.83 2.10 -4.19
CA TRP A 95 -5.49 2.32 -5.47
C TRP A 95 -6.52 1.24 -5.81
N MET A 96 -6.19 -0.04 -5.54
CA MET A 96 -7.12 -1.14 -5.68
C MET A 96 -8.30 -1.01 -4.71
N PHE A 97 -8.05 -0.56 -3.49
CA PHE A 97 -9.08 -0.32 -2.48
C PHE A 97 -10.05 0.80 -2.90
N LEU A 98 -9.56 1.90 -3.47
CA LEU A 98 -10.43 2.94 -4.02
C LEU A 98 -11.41 2.40 -5.06
N ARG A 99 -10.90 1.57 -5.97
CA ARG A 99 -11.63 1.01 -7.11
C ARG A 99 -12.41 -0.27 -6.78
N ALA A 100 -12.30 -0.76 -5.55
CA ALA A 100 -13.01 -1.95 -5.10
C ALA A 100 -14.52 -1.72 -5.21
N GLN A 101 -15.18 -2.61 -5.94
CA GLN A 101 -16.63 -2.73 -6.08
C GLN A 101 -16.99 -4.19 -5.86
N ALA A 102 -18.06 -4.44 -5.10
CA ALA A 102 -18.58 -5.79 -4.90
C ALA A 102 -19.44 -6.21 -6.12
N PRO A 103 -19.47 -7.51 -6.47
CA PRO A 103 -18.64 -8.59 -5.95
C PRO A 103 -17.22 -8.56 -6.55
N MET A 104 -16.20 -8.76 -5.71
CA MET A 104 -14.80 -8.89 -6.13
C MET A 104 -14.40 -10.36 -6.30
N THR A 105 -13.56 -10.65 -7.27
CA THR A 105 -12.90 -11.97 -7.37
C THR A 105 -11.94 -12.21 -6.19
N ARG A 106 -11.73 -13.48 -5.82
CA ARG A 106 -10.76 -13.88 -4.80
C ARG A 106 -9.36 -13.32 -5.04
N GLU A 107 -8.88 -13.39 -6.28
CA GLU A 107 -7.55 -12.88 -6.66
C GLU A 107 -7.43 -11.38 -6.38
N TYR A 108 -8.45 -10.61 -6.73
CA TYR A 108 -8.46 -9.16 -6.51
C TYR A 108 -8.45 -8.83 -5.01
N ALA A 109 -9.29 -9.52 -4.24
CA ALA A 109 -9.44 -9.34 -2.80
C ALA A 109 -8.14 -9.66 -2.03
N GLU A 110 -7.55 -10.83 -2.27
CA GLU A 110 -6.27 -11.23 -1.65
C GLU A 110 -5.14 -10.28 -2.05
N ARG A 111 -5.02 -9.96 -3.34
CA ARG A 111 -3.96 -9.08 -3.84
C ARG A 111 -4.04 -7.66 -3.26
N MET A 112 -5.25 -7.12 -3.13
CA MET A 112 -5.47 -5.82 -2.51
C MET A 112 -5.03 -5.85 -1.04
N ARG A 113 -5.48 -6.84 -0.27
CA ARG A 113 -5.17 -7.00 1.15
C ARG A 113 -3.67 -7.17 1.39
N ASP A 114 -3.02 -8.05 0.64
CA ASP A 114 -1.60 -8.37 0.81
C ASP A 114 -0.72 -7.15 0.48
N ARG A 115 -1.02 -6.47 -0.64
CA ARG A 115 -0.28 -5.26 -1.05
C ARG A 115 -0.45 -4.13 -0.06
N PHE A 116 -1.68 -3.91 0.41
CA PHE A 116 -1.98 -2.82 1.33
C PHE A 116 -1.38 -3.07 2.72
N SER A 117 -1.70 -4.20 3.34
CA SER A 117 -1.28 -4.51 4.71
C SER A 117 0.22 -4.85 4.80
N GLY A 118 0.71 -5.71 3.90
CA GLY A 118 2.11 -6.12 3.87
C GLY A 118 3.03 -4.97 3.47
N GLY A 119 2.64 -4.19 2.45
CA GLY A 119 3.39 -3.02 2.01
C GLY A 119 3.47 -1.94 3.10
N SER A 120 2.35 -1.61 3.74
CA SER A 120 2.32 -0.60 4.81
C SER A 120 3.14 -1.02 6.03
N PHE A 121 3.07 -2.30 6.42
CA PHE A 121 3.85 -2.83 7.53
C PHE A 121 5.35 -2.77 7.25
N MET A 122 5.78 -3.21 6.08
CA MET A 122 7.20 -3.22 5.73
C MET A 122 7.75 -1.80 5.59
N ALA A 123 6.98 -0.89 4.99
CA ALA A 123 7.34 0.53 4.92
C ALA A 123 7.46 1.16 6.31
N MET A 124 6.55 0.84 7.23
CA MET A 124 6.59 1.32 8.61
C MET A 124 7.86 0.90 9.35
N ILE A 125 8.32 -0.35 9.17
CA ILE A 125 9.57 -0.83 9.78
C ILE A 125 10.77 -0.12 9.18
N LEU A 126 10.86 -0.09 7.85
CA LEU A 126 12.02 0.45 7.14
C LEU A 126 12.16 1.96 7.31
N ASN A 127 11.05 2.70 7.22
CA ASN A 127 11.05 4.14 7.47
C ASN A 127 11.30 4.45 8.96
N GLY A 128 10.81 3.60 9.86
CA GLY A 128 11.10 3.70 11.28
C GLY A 128 12.60 3.52 11.58
N ALA A 129 13.25 2.55 10.93
CA ALA A 129 14.70 2.35 11.03
C ALA A 129 15.48 3.54 10.46
N ALA A 130 15.04 4.10 9.34
CA ALA A 130 15.63 5.33 8.77
C ALA A 130 15.51 6.51 9.74
N LEU A 131 14.33 6.72 10.34
CA LEU A 131 14.09 7.78 11.30
C LEU A 131 14.97 7.64 12.54
N ILE A 132 15.04 6.44 13.12
CA ILE A 132 15.94 6.17 14.26
C ILE A 132 17.39 6.45 13.88
N GLY A 133 17.83 5.99 12.70
CA GLY A 133 19.17 6.27 12.21
C GLY A 133 19.44 7.77 12.03
N ALA A 134 18.48 8.52 11.49
CA ALA A 134 18.60 9.97 11.32
C ALA A 134 18.70 10.71 12.66
N VAL A 135 17.94 10.28 13.68
CA VAL A 135 18.04 10.83 15.04
C VAL A 135 19.41 10.54 15.64
N ILE A 136 19.92 9.30 15.52
CA ILE A 136 21.27 8.96 16.00
C ILE A 136 22.33 9.78 15.26
N ALA A 137 22.24 9.91 13.94
CA ALA A 137 23.16 10.71 13.13
C ALA A 137 23.16 12.19 13.57
N ALA A 138 21.99 12.75 13.91
CA ALA A 138 21.89 14.11 14.41
C ALA A 138 22.64 14.30 15.74
N PHE A 139 22.60 13.31 16.65
CA PHE A 139 23.37 13.36 17.89
C PHE A 139 24.89 13.20 17.68
N LEU A 140 25.29 12.32 16.76
CA LEU A 140 26.72 12.04 16.50
C LEU A 140 27.42 13.20 15.79
N TYR A 141 26.74 13.89 14.87
CA TYR A 141 27.33 14.92 14.01
C TYR A 141 26.89 16.35 14.39
N LYS A 142 26.45 16.54 15.64
CA LYS A 142 25.87 17.79 16.18
C LYS A 142 26.63 19.07 15.82
N ASP A 143 27.97 19.03 15.76
CA ASP A 143 28.83 20.21 15.59
C ASP A 143 28.99 20.62 14.11
N GLU A 144 28.53 19.78 13.19
CA GLU A 144 28.66 19.94 11.74
C GLU A 144 27.29 19.82 11.02
N LEU A 145 26.19 19.87 11.77
CA LEU A 145 24.85 19.81 11.21
C LEU A 145 24.55 21.09 10.40
N PHE A 146 23.95 20.94 9.23
CA PHE A 146 23.26 22.05 8.57
C PHE A 146 21.90 22.20 9.24
N ILE A 147 21.92 22.79 10.44
CA ILE A 147 20.84 22.83 11.44
C ILE A 147 19.43 22.95 10.81
N PRO A 148 19.12 23.89 9.89
CA PRO A 148 17.77 23.99 9.34
C PRO A 148 17.38 22.83 8.42
N GLN A 149 18.29 22.31 7.58
CA GLN A 149 17.95 21.27 6.61
C GLN A 149 17.83 19.89 7.25
N ASP A 150 18.72 19.55 8.19
CA ASP A 150 18.67 18.28 8.92
C ASP A 150 17.38 18.17 9.78
N ILE A 151 16.92 19.28 10.38
CA ILE A 151 15.64 19.32 11.11
C ILE A 151 14.46 19.05 10.17
N VAL A 152 14.42 19.72 9.01
CA VAL A 152 13.35 19.49 8.03
C VAL A 152 13.37 18.05 7.53
N TYR A 153 14.54 17.48 7.29
CA TYR A 153 14.68 16.08 6.88
C TYR A 153 14.10 15.11 7.91
N ILE A 154 14.44 15.27 9.20
CA ILE A 154 13.89 14.43 10.28
C ILE A 154 12.37 14.65 10.42
N ALA A 155 11.89 15.89 10.29
CA ALA A 155 10.46 16.19 10.31
C ALA A 155 9.71 15.49 9.16
N MET A 156 10.28 15.46 7.96
CA MET A 156 9.70 14.74 6.82
C MET A 156 9.68 13.22 7.04
N LEU A 157 10.76 12.62 7.55
CA LEU A 157 10.76 11.20 7.91
C LEU A 157 9.72 10.87 8.99
N THR A 158 9.51 11.77 9.94
CA THR A 158 8.48 11.63 11.00
C THR A 158 7.08 11.72 10.41
N LEU A 159 6.82 12.66 9.50
CA LEU A 159 5.55 12.79 8.79
C LEU A 159 5.25 11.53 7.96
N ALA A 160 6.25 11.04 7.21
CA ALA A 160 6.15 9.79 6.46
C ALA A 160 5.86 8.59 7.37
N GLN A 161 6.50 8.53 8.55
CA GLN A 161 6.24 7.48 9.53
C GLN A 161 4.80 7.51 10.03
N GLY A 162 4.28 8.70 10.33
CA GLY A 162 2.88 8.89 10.73
C GLY A 162 1.92 8.35 9.68
N ALA A 163 2.17 8.63 8.40
CA ALA A 163 1.37 8.12 7.29
C ALA A 163 1.41 6.58 7.18
N CYS A 164 2.58 5.96 7.35
CA CYS A 164 2.71 4.49 7.36
C CYS A 164 1.96 3.85 8.53
N VAL A 165 2.12 4.39 9.74
CA VAL A 165 1.46 3.90 10.95
C VAL A 165 -0.06 4.02 10.81
N TYR A 166 -0.54 5.18 10.37
CA TYR A 166 -1.97 5.40 10.16
C TYR A 166 -2.56 4.44 9.12
N SER A 167 -1.87 4.26 7.99
CA SER A 167 -2.28 3.31 6.94
C SER A 167 -2.33 1.87 7.46
N PHE A 168 -1.35 1.47 8.28
CA PHE A 168 -1.30 0.13 8.86
C PHE A 168 -2.41 -0.10 9.89
N ILE A 169 -2.72 0.87 10.75
CA ILE A 169 -3.80 0.76 11.75
C ILE A 169 -5.16 0.66 11.07
N ASN A 170 -5.39 1.50 10.06
CA ASN A 170 -6.67 1.57 9.33
C ASN A 170 -6.81 0.50 8.25
N ARG A 171 -5.90 -0.48 8.18
CA ARG A 171 -5.97 -1.59 7.21
C ARG A 171 -7.24 -2.43 7.31
N LYS A 172 -7.90 -2.45 8.47
CA LYS A 172 -9.14 -3.19 8.70
C LYS A 172 -10.28 -2.73 7.78
N ALA A 173 -10.26 -1.47 7.34
CA ALA A 173 -11.22 -0.96 6.36
C ALA A 173 -11.12 -1.68 4.99
N ALA A 174 -9.96 -2.28 4.69
CA ALA A 174 -9.70 -3.06 3.49
C ALA A 174 -9.79 -4.58 3.70
N ASP A 175 -10.24 -5.06 4.88
CA ASP A 175 -10.53 -6.47 5.08
C ASP A 175 -11.76 -6.88 4.25
N VAL A 176 -11.78 -8.15 3.86
CA VAL A 176 -12.76 -8.71 2.93
C VAL A 176 -13.46 -9.93 3.55
N ARG A 177 -14.74 -10.10 3.22
CA ARG A 177 -15.56 -11.25 3.58
C ARG A 177 -16.14 -11.90 2.33
N ALA A 178 -16.36 -13.22 2.39
CA ALA A 178 -17.00 -13.95 1.31
C ALA A 178 -18.51 -13.66 1.30
N ILE A 179 -19.08 -13.51 0.10
CA ILE A 179 -20.51 -13.41 -0.14
C ILE A 179 -21.02 -14.86 -0.29
N PRO A 180 -21.97 -15.33 0.53
CA PRO A 180 -22.55 -16.66 0.38
C PRO A 180 -23.17 -16.84 -1.01
N SER A 181 -22.91 -17.98 -1.65
CA SER A 181 -23.41 -18.33 -2.99
C SER A 181 -24.92 -18.55 -3.09
N ASP A 182 -25.65 -18.45 -1.97
CA ASP A 182 -27.08 -18.81 -1.87
C ASP A 182 -28.04 -17.63 -2.15
N CYS A 183 -27.53 -16.53 -2.71
CA CYS A 183 -28.28 -15.29 -2.98
C CYS A 183 -28.35 -14.92 -4.48
N GLU A 184 -28.23 -15.88 -5.40
CA GLU A 184 -28.60 -15.71 -6.82
C GLU A 184 -29.91 -16.40 -7.16
#